data_AF-A0A7C8FFE8-F1
#
_entry.id   AF-A0A7C8FFE8-F1
#
_cell.length_a   1.000
_cell.length_b   1.000
_cell.length_c   1.000
_cell.angle_alpha   90.00
_cell.angle_beta   90.00
_cell.angle_gamma   90.00
#
_symmetry.space_group_name_H-M   'P 1'
#
loop_
_entity.id
_entity.type
_entity.pdbx_description
1 polymer ?
#
loop_
_entity_poly.entity_id
_entity_poly.type
_entity_poly.pdbx_seq_one_letter_code
_entity_poly.pdbx_strand_id
1 'polypeptide(L)'
;MSRKNLWQICHKKDLKNGDVTRYIMRLLQEQGITTKQVASELNIPLERARNWYYKDIGMTALDLIRMIEKYEFVRQAVASPLLLE
;
A
#
# COMPACT_ATOMS: atom_id res chain seq x y z
N MET A 1 12.09 -10.41 -11.11
CA MET A 1 10.98 -9.59 -11.64
C MET A 1 11.34 -8.12 -11.47
N SER A 2 11.29 -7.32 -12.55
CA SER A 2 11.55 -5.87 -12.49
C SER A 2 10.49 -5.17 -11.61
N ARG A 3 10.94 -4.33 -10.66
CA ARG A 3 10.06 -3.57 -9.74
C ARG A 3 9.40 -2.46 -10.55
N LYS A 4 8.11 -2.60 -10.85
CA LYS A 4 7.32 -1.47 -11.33
C LYS A 4 7.09 -0.52 -10.16
N ASN A 5 7.75 0.63 -10.19
CA ASN A 5 7.50 1.70 -9.23
C ASN A 5 6.08 2.24 -9.42
N LEU A 6 5.46 2.76 -8.35
CA LEU A 6 4.12 3.38 -8.36
C LEU A 6 3.92 4.31 -9.57
N TRP A 7 4.94 5.08 -9.92
CA TRP A 7 4.96 5.93 -11.12
C TRP A 7 4.68 5.19 -12.44
N GLN A 8 5.32 4.02 -12.65
CA GLN A 8 5.08 3.19 -13.84
C GLN A 8 3.69 2.55 -13.84
N ILE A 9 3.09 2.38 -12.65
CA ILE A 9 1.71 1.95 -12.53
C ILE A 9 0.80 3.13 -12.91
N CYS A 10 1.02 4.34 -12.37
CA CYS A 10 0.19 5.54 -12.59
C CYS A 10 0.12 5.98 -14.05
N HIS A 11 1.21 5.79 -14.80
CA HIS A 11 1.28 6.24 -16.19
C HIS A 11 0.50 5.36 -17.18
N LYS A 12 0.09 4.16 -16.75
CA LYS A 12 -0.89 3.33 -17.47
C LYS A 12 -2.27 3.74 -16.94
N LYS A 13 -3.08 4.41 -17.75
CA LYS A 13 -4.39 5.02 -17.42
C LYS A 13 -5.48 4.06 -16.86
N ASP A 14 -5.11 2.95 -16.23
CA ASP A 14 -5.99 1.88 -15.75
C ASP A 14 -5.50 1.35 -14.38
N LEU A 15 -5.15 2.28 -13.49
CA LEU A 15 -4.62 1.96 -12.16
C LEU A 15 -5.78 1.57 -11.23
N LYS A 16 -5.91 0.27 -10.96
CA LYS A 16 -6.95 -0.23 -10.06
C LYS A 16 -6.50 -0.10 -8.61
N ASN A 17 -7.46 0.06 -7.70
CA ASN A 17 -7.19 0.12 -6.27
C ASN A 17 -6.39 -1.11 -5.76
N GLY A 18 -6.66 -2.29 -6.33
CA GLY A 18 -5.90 -3.52 -6.06
C GLY A 18 -4.40 -3.39 -6.39
N ASP A 19 -4.02 -2.62 -7.41
CA ASP A 19 -2.61 -2.44 -7.79
C ASP A 19 -1.84 -1.56 -6.79
N VAL A 20 -2.44 -0.46 -6.31
CA VAL A 20 -1.86 0.36 -5.22
C VAL A 20 -1.68 -0.48 -3.97
N THR A 21 -2.73 -1.21 -3.61
CA THR A 21 -2.78 -2.06 -2.42
C THR A 21 -1.68 -3.11 -2.49
N ARG A 22 -1.57 -3.83 -3.61
CA ARG A 22 -0.54 -4.84 -3.83
C ARG A 22 0.88 -4.26 -3.80
N TYR A 23 1.08 -3.05 -4.31
CA TYR A 23 2.37 -2.37 -4.25
C TYR A 23 2.77 -2.05 -2.80
N ILE A 24 1.89 -1.40 -2.04
CA ILE A 24 2.14 -1.05 -0.62
C ILE A 24 2.42 -2.29 0.20
N MET A 25 1.67 -3.36 -0.04
CA MET A 25 1.84 -4.60 0.71
C MET A 25 3.15 -5.31 0.43
N ARG A 26 3.69 -5.20 -0.79
CA ARG A 26 5.05 -5.66 -1.08
C ARG A 26 6.08 -4.87 -0.29
N LEU A 27 5.92 -3.55 -0.17
CA LEU A 27 6.81 -2.73 0.68
C LEU A 27 6.77 -3.20 2.14
N LEU A 28 5.58 -3.48 2.68
CA LEU A 28 5.42 -4.00 4.03
C LEU A 28 6.15 -5.36 4.20
N GLN A 29 5.99 -6.27 3.25
CA GLN A 29 6.67 -7.56 3.25
C GLN A 29 8.19 -7.43 3.16
N GLU A 30 8.71 -6.51 2.35
CA GLU A 30 10.14 -6.23 2.23
C GLU A 30 10.74 -5.69 3.54
N GLN A 31 9.93 -5.00 4.35
CA GLN A 31 10.30 -4.55 5.70
C GLN A 31 10.02 -5.60 6.79
N GLY A 32 9.58 -6.82 6.44
CA GLY A 32 9.28 -7.88 7.38
C GLY A 32 8.00 -7.67 8.20
N ILE A 33 7.14 -6.73 7.80
CA ILE A 33 5.90 -6.39 8.52
C ILE A 33 4.80 -7.39 8.16
N THR A 34 4.22 -7.99 9.19
CA THR A 34 3.16 -9.00 9.04
C THR A 34 1.78 -8.37 8.94
N THR A 35 0.82 -9.06 8.30
CA THR A 35 -0.59 -8.64 8.25
C THR A 35 -1.20 -8.42 9.64
N LYS A 36 -0.77 -9.19 10.65
CA LYS A 36 -1.22 -9.04 12.03
C LYS A 36 -0.73 -7.73 12.65
N GLN A 37 0.55 -7.39 12.45
CA GLN A 37 1.11 -6.13 12.91
C GLN A 37 0.39 -4.94 12.25
N VAL A 38 0.20 -4.99 10.93
CA VAL A 38 -0.56 -3.96 10.20
C VAL A 38 -1.96 -3.77 10.78
N ALA A 39 -2.70 -4.85 10.98
CA ALA A 39 -4.06 -4.78 11.51
C ALA A 39 -4.09 -4.13 12.90
N SER A 40 -3.14 -4.52 13.77
CA SER A 40 -2.98 -3.96 15.11
C SER A 40 -2.61 -2.48 15.07
N GLU A 41 -1.62 -2.11 14.25
CA GLU A 41 -1.06 -0.76 14.20
C GLU A 41 -2.00 0.25 13.55
N LEU A 42 -2.81 -0.18 12.58
CA LEU A 42 -3.81 0.66 11.92
C LEU A 42 -5.18 0.62 12.62
N ASN A 43 -5.29 -0.14 13.72
CA ASN A 43 -6.53 -0.38 14.45
C ASN A 43 -7.69 -0.78 13.53
N ILE A 44 -7.50 -1.85 12.76
CA ILE A 44 -8.50 -2.42 11.86
C ILE A 44 -8.67 -3.92 12.10
N PRO A 45 -9.82 -4.52 11.71
CA PRO A 45 -9.98 -5.96 11.79
C PRO A 45 -8.92 -6.71 10.99
N LEU A 46 -8.37 -7.78 11.56
CA LEU A 46 -7.39 -8.65 10.88
C LEU A 46 -7.92 -9.18 9.54
N GLU A 47 -9.21 -9.47 9.46
CA GLU A 47 -9.85 -9.90 8.23
C GLU A 47 -9.76 -8.85 7.12
N ARG A 48 -9.94 -7.57 7.46
CA ARG A 48 -9.80 -6.46 6.50
C ARG A 48 -8.38 -6.40 5.95
N ALA A 49 -7.38 -6.49 6.82
CA ALA A 49 -5.98 -6.53 6.40
C ALA A 49 -5.68 -7.78 5.54
N ARG A 50 -6.25 -8.95 5.88
CA ARG A 50 -6.13 -10.18 5.08
C ARG A 50 -6.78 -10.05 3.70
N ASN A 51 -7.92 -9.37 3.61
CA ASN A 51 -8.62 -9.18 2.34
C ASN A 51 -7.78 -8.40 1.33
N TRP A 52 -6.92 -7.50 1.80
CA TRP A 52 -5.93 -6.83 0.95
C TRP A 52 -4.93 -7.82 0.33
N TYR A 53 -4.53 -8.88 1.06
CA TYR A 53 -3.52 -9.85 0.61
C TYR A 53 -4.11 -10.93 -0.28
N TYR A 54 -5.33 -11.37 0.01
CA TYR A 54 -5.87 -12.60 -0.56
C TYR A 54 -7.11 -12.42 -1.43
N LYS A 55 -7.84 -11.31 -1.29
CA LYS A 55 -9.11 -11.09 -2.01
C LYS A 55 -9.06 -9.96 -3.03
N ASP A 56 -7.89 -9.34 -3.21
CA ASP A 56 -7.69 -8.16 -4.09
C ASP A 56 -8.69 -7.01 -3.79
N ILE A 57 -9.24 -7.00 -2.58
CA ILE A 57 -10.10 -5.94 -2.09
C ILE A 57 -9.16 -4.79 -1.75
N GLY A 58 -9.10 -3.78 -2.63
CA GLY A 58 -8.21 -2.65 -2.43
C GLY A 58 -8.48 -1.90 -1.12
N MET A 59 -7.45 -1.24 -0.60
CA MET A 59 -7.52 -0.35 0.55
C MET A 59 -8.53 0.76 0.32
N THR A 60 -9.19 1.20 1.38
CA THR A 60 -9.94 2.46 1.33
C THR A 60 -8.98 3.65 1.40
N ALA A 61 -9.44 4.83 1.00
CA ALA A 61 -8.65 6.06 1.15
C ALA A 61 -8.20 6.29 2.60
N LEU A 62 -9.05 5.99 3.58
CA LEU A 62 -8.71 6.09 5.00
C LEU A 62 -7.58 5.12 5.39
N ASP A 63 -7.60 3.88 4.88
CA ASP A 63 -6.55 2.91 5.15
C ASP A 63 -5.21 3.40 4.58
N LEU A 64 -5.24 3.99 3.38
CA LEU A 64 -4.06 4.56 2.74
C LEU A 64 -3.49 5.75 3.52
N ILE A 65 -4.33 6.65 4.02
CA ILE A 65 -3.90 7.77 4.87
C ILE A 65 -3.20 7.23 6.12
N ARG A 66 -3.83 6.27 6.82
CA ARG A 66 -3.22 5.67 8.01
C ARG A 66 -1.89 4.96 7.70
N MET A 67 -1.77 4.33 6.54
CA MET A 67 -0.51 3.74 6.07
C MET A 67 0.60 4.78 5.87
N ILE A 68 0.27 5.91 5.23
CA ILE A 68 1.20 7.04 4.99
C ILE A 68 1.61 7.73 6.30
N GLU A 69 0.69 7.80 7.26
CA GLU A 69 0.97 8.34 8.60
C GLU A 69 1.85 7.41 9.42
N LYS A 70 1.57 6.09 9.36
CA LYS A 70 2.24 5.09 10.20
C LYS A 70 3.62 4.67 9.68
N TYR A 71 3.76 4.53 8.37
CA TYR A 71 4.96 3.96 7.75
C TYR A 71 5.64 4.96 6.83
N GLU A 72 6.76 5.50 7.28
CA GLU A 72 7.52 6.52 6.55
C GLU A 72 7.98 6.03 5.15
N PHE A 73 8.35 4.76 5.02
CA PHE A 73 8.72 4.21 3.70
C PHE A 73 7.51 4.11 2.74
N VAL A 74 6.29 3.94 3.25
CA VAL A 74 5.07 4.00 2.42
C VAL A 74 4.83 5.44 1.97
N ARG A 75 4.98 6.41 2.88
CA ARG A 75 4.89 7.84 2.54
C ARG A 75 5.86 8.20 1.43
N GLN A 76 7.13 7.84 1.56
CA GLN A 76 8.16 8.13 0.56
C GLN A 76 7.81 7.50 -0.79
N ALA A 77 7.36 6.24 -0.80
CA ALA A 77 7.00 5.54 -2.03
C ALA A 77 5.77 6.14 -2.75
N VAL A 78 4.81 6.69 -2.00
CA VAL A 78 3.59 7.31 -2.55
C VAL A 78 3.81 8.79 -2.90
N ALA A 79 4.63 9.52 -2.14
CA ALA A 79 4.87 10.96 -2.32
C ALA A 79 5.94 11.26 -3.39
N SER A 80 6.84 10.32 -3.70
CA SER A 80 7.97 10.57 -4.61
C SER A 80 7.61 11.09 -6.02
N PRO A 81 6.39 10.88 -6.57
CA PRO A 81 5.99 11.53 -7.82
C PRO A 81 5.34 12.92 -7.66
N LEU A 82 4.87 13.30 -6.46
CA LEU A 82 4.00 14.47 -6.24
C LEU A 82 4.74 15.72 -5.73
N LEU A 83 6.03 15.61 -5.42
CA LEU A 83 6.86 16.71 -4.87
C LEU A 83 7.94 17.20 -5.87
N LEU A 84 7.81 16.85 -7.15
CA LEU A 84 8.74 17.25 -8.22
C LEU A 84 8.11 18.20 -9.27
N GLU A 85 7.05 18.92 -8.92
CA GLU A 85 6.56 20.08 -9.68
C GLU A 85 6.46 21.32 -8.79
#